data_AF-A0A0F9TEH7-F1
#
_entry.id   AF-A0A0F9TEH7-F1
#
_cell.length_a   1.000
_cell.length_b   1.000
_cell.length_c   1.000
_cell.angle_alpha   90.00
_cell.angle_beta   90.00
_cell.angle_gamma   90.00
#
_symmetry.space_group_name_H-M   'P 1'
#
loop_
_entity.id
_entity.type
_entity.pdbx_description
1 polymer ?
#
loop_
_entity_poly.entity_id
_entity_poly.type
_entity_poly.pdbx_seq_one_letter_code
_entity_poly.pdbx_strand_id
1 'polypeptide(L)'
;MDFLHILALAILQGLTEFLPISSSAHLILLPIIADWQDQGLAFDVAVHVGTLSAVILYFRKTIVILSADWFSSLKQRQSVGDSKLAWAVIFGTIPVGLAGLFLGDYVETSLRSPLVIAITTIVFGLLLGWADWRGKRIRNENQLTWHDVLFIGIAQAIALIPGTSRSGITITAGLMLGLTREAAAR
;
A
#
# COMPACT_ATOMS: atom_id res chain seq x y z
N MET A 1 27.60 1.78 -0.42
CA MET A 1 27.06 1.88 0.94
C MET A 1 27.73 0.84 1.83
N ASP A 2 27.92 1.16 3.11
CA ASP A 2 28.42 0.20 4.09
C ASP A 2 27.36 -0.88 4.39
N PHE A 3 27.80 -2.08 4.79
CA PHE A 3 26.91 -3.20 5.13
C PHE A 3 25.95 -2.84 6.26
N LEU A 4 26.40 -2.06 7.25
CA LEU A 4 25.55 -1.64 8.35
C LEU A 4 24.40 -0.74 7.88
N HIS A 5 24.66 0.17 6.93
CA HIS A 5 23.62 1.04 6.37
C HIS A 5 22.57 0.23 5.61
N ILE A 6 23.03 -0.74 4.80
CA ILE A 6 22.15 -1.65 4.06
C ILE A 6 21.26 -2.42 5.02
N LEU A 7 21.84 -3.01 6.07
CA LEU A 7 21.11 -3.79 7.06
C LEU A 7 20.08 -2.93 7.81
N ALA A 8 20.47 -1.73 8.24
CA ALA A 8 19.59 -0.80 8.95
C ALA A 8 18.40 -0.37 8.10
N LEU A 9 18.63 0.05 6.85
CA LEU A 9 17.56 0.46 5.92
C LEU A 9 16.67 -0.71 5.53
N ALA A 10 17.21 -1.91 5.33
CA ALA A 10 16.41 -3.10 5.02
C ALA A 10 15.51 -3.51 6.19
N ILE A 11 16.01 -3.47 7.43
CA ILE A 11 15.19 -3.71 8.63
C ILE A 11 14.11 -2.64 8.76
N LEU A 12 14.48 -1.37 8.57
CA LEU A 12 13.54 -0.25 8.64
C LEU A 12 12.42 -0.40 7.59
N GLN A 13 12.76 -0.71 6.34
CA GLN A 13 11.78 -0.99 5.30
C GLN A 13 10.87 -2.15 5.70
N GLY A 14 11.44 -3.28 6.16
CA GLY A 14 10.66 -4.46 6.55
C GLY A 14 9.67 -4.20 7.68
N LEU A 15 10.04 -3.34 8.64
CA LEU A 15 9.17 -2.95 9.75
C LEU A 15 8.10 -1.95 9.33
N THR A 16 8.42 -1.01 8.43
CA THR A 16 7.57 0.14 8.14
C THR A 16 6.65 -0.04 6.93
N GLU A 17 6.97 -0.93 5.99
CA GLU A 17 6.20 -1.09 4.75
C GLU A 17 4.74 -1.50 5.01
N PHE A 18 4.54 -2.41 5.97
CA PHE A 18 3.21 -2.94 6.27
C PHE A 18 2.45 -2.10 7.29
N LEU A 19 3.16 -1.23 8.01
CA LEU A 19 2.55 -0.31 8.97
C LEU A 19 2.06 0.95 8.25
N PRO A 20 0.95 1.56 8.71
CA PRO A 20 0.39 2.74 8.09
C PRO A 20 1.18 4.03 8.45
N ILE A 21 2.50 4.01 8.31
CA ILE A 21 3.43 5.06 8.78
C ILE A 21 4.42 5.55 7.71
N SER A 22 4.23 5.16 6.45
CA SER A 22 5.03 5.56 5.28
C SER A 22 6.50 5.12 5.36
N SER A 23 6.80 3.96 4.80
CA SER A 23 8.16 3.42 4.69
C SER A 23 9.11 4.31 3.90
N SER A 24 8.65 4.91 2.80
CA SER A 24 9.46 5.83 1.98
C SER A 24 9.90 7.07 2.78
N ALA A 25 9.06 7.59 3.68
CA ALA A 25 9.45 8.69 4.56
C ALA A 25 10.61 8.28 5.49
N HIS A 26 10.55 7.08 6.04
CA HIS A 26 11.59 6.54 6.92
C HIS A 26 12.91 6.26 6.17
N LEU A 27 12.83 5.73 4.95
CA LEU A 27 13.99 5.53 4.07
C LEU A 27 14.67 6.85 3.65
N ILE A 28 13.92 7.95 3.55
CA ILE A 28 14.47 9.28 3.24
C ILE A 28 15.04 9.95 4.50
N LEU A 29 14.36 9.83 5.65
CA LEU A 29 14.74 10.53 6.88
C LEU A 29 15.95 9.91 7.58
N LEU A 30 16.08 8.57 7.60
CA LEU A 30 17.19 7.93 8.32
C LEU A 30 18.57 8.37 7.78
N PRO A 31 18.84 8.39 6.46
CA PRO A 31 20.11 8.88 5.94
C PRO A 31 20.38 10.34 6.32
N ILE A 32 19.36 11.21 6.29
CA ILE A 32 19.50 12.63 6.66
C ILE A 32 19.88 12.78 8.14
N ILE A 33 19.24 12.03 9.04
CA ILE A 33 19.48 12.11 10.49
C ILE A 33 20.85 11.52 10.86
N ALA A 34 21.26 10.47 10.16
CA ALA A 34 22.51 9.75 10.43
C ALA A 34 23.72 10.30 9.65
N ASP A 35 23.53 11.37 8.85
CA ASP A 35 24.53 11.94 7.93
C ASP A 35 25.11 10.90 6.95
N TRP A 36 24.24 10.00 6.46
CA TRP A 36 24.59 9.00 5.45
C TRP A 36 24.33 9.52 4.05
N GLN A 37 25.11 9.05 3.09
CA GLN A 37 24.77 9.24 1.69
C GLN A 37 23.48 8.51 1.35
N ASP A 38 22.65 9.17 0.52
CA ASP A 38 21.41 8.61 -0.01
C ASP A 38 21.66 7.27 -0.72
N GLN A 39 20.82 6.29 -0.42
CA GLN A 39 20.92 4.94 -0.96
C GLN A 39 20.59 4.83 -2.45
N GLY A 40 19.91 5.84 -3.00
CA GLY A 40 19.42 5.87 -4.37
C GLY A 40 18.19 4.99 -4.61
N LEU A 41 17.50 5.30 -5.70
CA LEU A 41 16.24 4.65 -6.12
C LEU A 41 16.38 3.14 -6.32
N ALA A 42 17.51 2.68 -6.84
CA ALA A 42 17.74 1.26 -7.09
C ALA A 42 17.69 0.45 -5.78
N PHE A 43 18.23 1.01 -4.69
CA PHE A 43 18.15 0.39 -3.38
C PHE A 43 16.72 0.40 -2.84
N ASP A 44 16.03 1.55 -2.93
CA ASP A 44 14.62 1.66 -2.51
C ASP A 44 13.78 0.59 -3.22
N VAL A 45 13.91 0.44 -4.54
CA VAL A 45 13.22 -0.59 -5.31
C VAL A 45 13.57 -2.01 -4.81
N ALA A 46 14.85 -2.28 -4.56
CA ALA A 46 15.29 -3.60 -4.09
C ALA A 46 14.68 -3.98 -2.73
N VAL A 47 14.63 -3.06 -1.78
CA VAL A 47 14.02 -3.34 -0.47
C VAL A 47 12.49 -3.48 -0.56
N HIS A 48 11.82 -2.74 -1.46
CA HIS A 48 10.39 -2.93 -1.75
C HIS A 48 10.11 -4.31 -2.36
N VAL A 49 10.96 -4.78 -3.27
CA VAL A 49 10.89 -6.16 -3.81
C VAL A 49 11.06 -7.19 -2.71
N GLY A 50 11.95 -6.95 -1.75
CA GLY A 50 12.12 -7.78 -0.56
C GLY A 50 10.82 -7.89 0.26
N THR A 51 10.18 -6.76 0.56
CA THR A 51 8.90 -6.74 1.30
C THR A 51 7.75 -7.35 0.50
N LEU A 52 7.69 -7.14 -0.82
CA LEU A 52 6.71 -7.78 -1.68
C LEU A 52 6.88 -9.30 -1.68
N SER A 53 8.12 -9.78 -1.73
CA SER A 53 8.43 -11.20 -1.64
C SER A 53 7.97 -11.80 -0.32
N ALA A 54 8.12 -11.07 0.79
CA ALA A 54 7.61 -11.49 2.10
C ALA A 54 6.07 -11.64 2.10
N VAL A 55 5.33 -10.70 1.51
CA VAL A 55 3.86 -10.78 1.35
C VAL A 55 3.46 -11.97 0.51
N ILE A 56 4.12 -12.18 -0.64
CA ILE A 56 3.84 -13.31 -1.54
C ILE A 56 4.08 -14.65 -0.81
N LEU A 57 5.17 -14.78 -0.07
CA LEU A 57 5.50 -15.99 0.69
C LEU A 57 4.52 -16.24 1.84
N TYR A 58 4.16 -15.18 2.58
CA TYR A 58 3.21 -15.27 3.69
C TYR A 58 1.82 -15.69 3.18
N PHE A 59 1.31 -15.00 2.16
CA PHE A 59 -0.01 -15.26 1.56
C PHE A 59 0.00 -16.30 0.44
N ARG A 60 1.09 -17.06 0.25
CA ARG A 60 1.24 -18.00 -0.89
C ARG A 60 0.04 -18.93 -1.11
N LYS A 61 -0.55 -19.44 -0.01
CA LYS A 61 -1.73 -20.32 -0.08
C LYS A 61 -2.97 -19.54 -0.55
N THR A 62 -3.20 -18.35 0.00
CA THR A 62 -4.29 -17.46 -0.41
C THR A 62 -4.14 -17.03 -1.86
N ILE A 63 -2.93 -16.66 -2.29
CA ILE A 63 -2.64 -16.27 -3.68
C ILE A 63 -2.93 -17.43 -4.64
N VAL A 64 -2.51 -18.66 -4.31
CA VAL A 64 -2.82 -19.85 -5.13
C VAL A 64 -4.33 -20.08 -5.24
N ILE A 65 -5.07 -19.98 -4.13
CA ILE A 65 -6.54 -20.12 -4.12
C ILE A 65 -7.20 -19.03 -4.97
N LEU A 66 -6.88 -17.76 -4.73
CA LEU A 66 -7.41 -16.62 -5.48
C LEU A 66 -7.12 -16.73 -6.97
N SER A 67 -5.91 -17.18 -7.34
CA SER A 67 -5.52 -17.37 -8.73
C SER A 67 -6.33 -18.49 -9.39
N ALA A 68 -6.47 -19.64 -8.71
CA ALA A 68 -7.24 -20.78 -9.22
C ALA A 68 -8.74 -20.43 -9.38
N ASP A 69 -9.31 -19.73 -8.42
CA ASP A 69 -10.70 -19.28 -8.44
C ASP A 69 -10.93 -18.22 -9.53
N TRP A 70 -9.98 -17.29 -9.72
CA TRP A 70 -10.02 -16.31 -10.80
C TRP A 70 -10.01 -16.96 -12.19
N PHE A 71 -9.10 -17.92 -12.44
CA PHE A 71 -9.07 -18.68 -13.70
C PHE A 71 -10.35 -19.50 -13.91
N SER A 72 -10.87 -20.10 -12.84
CA SER A 72 -12.12 -20.86 -12.88
C SER A 72 -13.32 -19.96 -13.19
N SER A 73 -13.35 -18.74 -12.62
CA SER A 73 -14.37 -17.74 -12.89
C SER A 73 -14.39 -17.32 -14.35
N LEU A 74 -13.22 -17.12 -14.97
CA LEU A 74 -13.10 -16.83 -16.40
C LEU A 74 -13.61 -17.97 -17.28
N LYS A 75 -13.20 -19.21 -16.96
CA LYS A 75 -13.58 -20.40 -17.74
C LYS A 75 -15.08 -20.68 -17.66
N GLN A 76 -15.66 -20.53 -16.47
CA GLN A 76 -17.08 -20.83 -16.21
C GLN A 76 -18.00 -19.62 -16.43
N ARG A 77 -17.44 -18.42 -16.63
CA ARG A 77 -18.17 -17.14 -16.78
C ARG A 77 -19.12 -16.85 -15.61
N GLN A 78 -18.73 -17.24 -14.40
CA GLN A 78 -19.48 -17.01 -13.17
C GLN A 78 -18.54 -16.77 -11.99
N SER A 79 -19.06 -16.29 -10.86
CA SER A 79 -18.27 -16.18 -9.63
C SER A 79 -18.04 -17.59 -9.05
N VAL A 80 -16.79 -17.96 -8.83
CA VAL A 80 -16.37 -19.24 -8.23
C VAL A 80 -15.52 -18.94 -6.99
N GLY A 81 -15.83 -19.55 -5.84
CA GLY A 81 -15.06 -19.36 -4.61
C GLY A 81 -14.79 -17.88 -4.28
N ASP A 82 -13.52 -17.56 -4.05
CA ASP A 82 -13.04 -16.21 -3.71
C ASP A 82 -12.68 -15.36 -4.95
N SER A 83 -13.10 -15.77 -6.16
CA SER A 83 -12.81 -15.04 -7.41
C SER A 83 -13.25 -13.57 -7.41
N LYS A 84 -14.31 -13.22 -6.67
CA LYS A 84 -14.75 -11.83 -6.52
C LYS A 84 -13.67 -10.98 -5.83
N LEU A 85 -13.01 -11.54 -4.81
CA LEU A 85 -11.89 -10.87 -4.14
C LEU A 85 -10.67 -10.78 -5.07
N ALA A 86 -10.40 -11.82 -5.87
CA ALA A 86 -9.33 -11.77 -6.87
C ALA A 86 -9.55 -10.66 -7.91
N TRP A 87 -10.78 -10.53 -8.43
CA TRP A 87 -11.15 -9.42 -9.32
C TRP A 87 -11.11 -8.06 -8.62
N ALA A 88 -11.48 -7.99 -7.34
CA ALA A 88 -11.37 -6.77 -6.54
C ALA A 88 -9.91 -6.30 -6.44
N VAL A 89 -8.96 -7.19 -6.22
CA VAL A 89 -7.52 -6.86 -6.22
C VAL A 89 -7.08 -6.33 -7.58
N ILE A 90 -7.48 -6.99 -8.68
CA ILE A 90 -7.14 -6.55 -10.05
C ILE A 90 -7.71 -5.16 -10.32
N PHE A 91 -9.02 -4.95 -10.14
CA PHE A 91 -9.63 -3.66 -10.45
C PHE A 91 -9.23 -2.56 -9.46
N GLY A 92 -8.97 -2.89 -8.20
CA GLY A 92 -8.48 -1.95 -7.20
C GLY A 92 -7.06 -1.43 -7.49
N THR A 93 -6.24 -2.18 -8.24
CA THR A 93 -4.89 -1.73 -8.62
C THR A 93 -4.84 -0.85 -9.86
N ILE A 94 -5.89 -0.88 -10.70
CA ILE A 94 -5.93 -0.10 -11.95
C ILE A 94 -5.75 1.41 -11.70
N PRO A 95 -6.48 2.07 -10.77
CA PRO A 95 -6.38 3.52 -10.62
C PRO A 95 -4.98 3.99 -10.24
N VAL A 96 -4.29 3.29 -9.32
CA VAL A 96 -2.91 3.64 -8.95
C VAL A 96 -1.92 3.36 -10.08
N GLY A 97 -2.11 2.28 -10.85
CA GLY A 97 -1.27 1.97 -12.01
C GLY A 97 -1.38 3.03 -13.11
N LEU A 98 -2.60 3.48 -13.40
CA LEU A 98 -2.84 4.58 -14.34
C LEU A 98 -2.26 5.90 -13.82
N ALA A 99 -2.51 6.24 -12.55
CA ALA A 99 -1.96 7.45 -11.96
C ALA A 99 -0.42 7.43 -11.96
N GLY A 100 0.21 6.28 -11.70
CA GLY A 100 1.66 6.13 -11.76
C GLY A 100 2.20 6.34 -13.17
N LEU A 101 1.52 5.81 -14.20
CA LEU A 101 1.89 5.99 -15.60
C LEU A 101 1.83 7.45 -16.06
N PHE A 102 0.80 8.20 -15.63
CA PHE A 102 0.59 9.57 -16.10
C PHE A 102 1.21 10.65 -15.22
N LEU A 103 1.41 10.39 -13.92
CA LEU A 103 1.83 11.39 -12.94
C LEU A 103 3.17 11.07 -12.26
N GLY A 104 3.76 9.88 -12.50
CA GLY A 104 4.97 9.41 -11.83
C GLY A 104 6.13 10.40 -11.88
N ASP A 105 6.49 10.88 -13.08
CA ASP A 105 7.61 11.80 -13.29
C ASP A 105 7.41 13.14 -12.56
N TYR A 106 6.18 13.66 -12.57
CA TYR A 106 5.84 14.91 -11.88
C TYR A 106 5.95 14.77 -10.37
N VAL A 107 5.44 13.65 -9.84
CA VAL A 107 5.47 13.33 -8.42
C VAL A 107 6.93 13.18 -7.93
N GLU A 108 7.76 12.50 -8.71
CA GLU A 108 9.17 12.27 -8.37
C GLU A 108 9.98 13.57 -8.33
N THR A 109 9.76 14.46 -9.30
CA THR A 109 10.52 15.71 -9.43
C THR A 109 10.04 16.82 -8.51
N SER A 110 8.73 16.93 -8.27
CA SER A 110 8.13 18.10 -7.63
C SER A 110 7.69 17.88 -6.18
N LEU A 111 7.49 16.63 -5.75
CA LEU A 111 6.86 16.33 -4.45
C LEU A 111 7.79 15.63 -3.44
N ARG A 112 9.05 15.32 -3.77
CA ARG A 112 10.01 14.62 -2.90
C ARG A 112 10.62 15.47 -1.76
N SER A 113 10.11 16.67 -1.49
CA SER A 113 10.68 17.51 -0.42
C SER A 113 10.35 16.96 0.98
N PRO A 114 11.27 17.06 1.97
CA PRO A 114 10.99 16.66 3.35
C PRO A 114 9.77 17.36 3.96
N LEU A 115 9.50 18.60 3.57
CA LEU A 115 8.33 19.35 4.02
C LEU A 115 7.02 18.74 3.50
N VAL A 116 6.96 18.34 2.24
CA VAL A 116 5.80 17.64 1.66
C VAL A 116 5.57 16.34 2.42
N ILE A 117 6.62 15.54 2.64
CA ILE A 117 6.54 14.28 3.38
C ILE A 117 5.98 14.52 4.79
N ALA A 118 6.51 15.50 5.51
CA ALA A 118 6.05 15.81 6.87
C ALA A 118 4.56 16.21 6.89
N ILE A 119 4.14 17.11 6.00
CA ILE A 119 2.75 17.57 5.93
C ILE A 119 1.81 16.41 5.57
N THR A 120 2.14 15.63 4.54
CA THR A 120 1.29 14.52 4.09
C THR A 120 1.20 13.42 5.14
N THR A 121 2.30 13.06 5.79
CA THR A 121 2.29 12.09 6.89
C THR A 121 1.38 12.55 8.05
N ILE A 122 1.44 13.83 8.44
CA ILE A 122 0.54 14.36 9.48
C ILE A 122 -0.92 14.32 9.03
N VAL A 123 -1.22 14.83 7.84
CA VAL A 123 -2.60 14.90 7.32
C VAL A 123 -3.21 13.50 7.21
N PHE A 124 -2.51 12.55 6.60
CA PHE A 124 -3.02 11.19 6.44
C PHE A 124 -3.01 10.38 7.74
N GLY A 125 -2.09 10.67 8.66
CA GLY A 125 -2.14 10.10 10.02
C GLY A 125 -3.38 10.55 10.79
N LEU A 126 -3.72 11.85 10.73
CA LEU A 126 -4.96 12.38 11.32
C LEU A 126 -6.21 11.78 10.64
N LEU A 127 -6.18 11.64 9.31
CA LEU A 127 -7.28 11.04 8.56
C LEU A 127 -7.50 9.57 8.95
N LEU A 128 -6.42 8.79 9.08
CA LEU A 128 -6.47 7.41 9.56
C LEU A 128 -7.06 7.34 10.97
N GLY A 129 -6.59 8.19 11.90
CA GLY A 129 -7.12 8.25 13.26
C GLY A 129 -8.62 8.58 13.29
N TRP A 130 -9.04 9.55 12.47
CA TRP A 130 -10.46 9.88 12.33
C TRP A 130 -11.28 8.71 11.75
N ALA A 131 -10.79 8.05 10.71
CA ALA A 131 -11.46 6.91 10.08
C ALA A 131 -11.55 5.72 11.04
N ASP A 132 -10.52 5.46 11.84
CA ASP A 132 -10.55 4.43 12.87
C ASP A 132 -11.57 4.76 13.97
N TRP A 133 -11.66 6.01 14.42
CA TRP A 133 -12.62 6.37 15.47
C TRP A 133 -14.07 6.36 14.97
N ARG A 134 -14.33 6.78 13.73
CA ARG A 134 -15.69 6.94 13.18
C ARG A 134 -16.18 5.74 12.37
N GLY A 135 -15.29 4.86 11.90
CA GLY A 135 -15.64 3.73 11.04
C GLY A 135 -16.60 2.76 11.72
N LYS A 136 -17.60 2.28 10.96
CA LYS A 136 -18.60 1.31 11.46
C LYS A 136 -17.95 -0.02 11.87
N ARG A 137 -16.91 -0.47 11.14
CA ARG A 137 -16.09 -1.64 11.45
C ARG A 137 -16.89 -2.94 11.67
N ILE A 138 -17.83 -3.23 10.77
CA ILE A 138 -18.70 -4.41 10.83
C ILE A 138 -18.63 -5.31 9.59
N ARG A 139 -18.03 -4.84 8.50
CA ARG A 139 -17.97 -5.57 7.22
C ARG A 139 -16.63 -6.27 7.07
N ASN A 140 -16.62 -7.46 6.46
CA ASN A 140 -15.39 -8.15 6.08
C ASN A 140 -15.05 -7.96 4.59
N GLU A 141 -13.89 -8.44 4.16
CA GLU A 141 -13.37 -8.34 2.79
C GLU A 141 -14.26 -9.04 1.76
N ASN A 142 -15.01 -10.07 2.17
CA ASN A 142 -15.93 -10.80 1.28
C ASN A 142 -17.20 -10.00 0.94
N GLN A 143 -17.48 -8.96 1.73
CA GLN A 143 -18.63 -8.07 1.55
C GLN A 143 -18.31 -6.82 0.73
N LEU A 144 -17.13 -6.74 0.11
CA LEU A 144 -16.77 -5.64 -0.79
C LEU A 144 -17.73 -5.55 -1.99
N THR A 145 -18.14 -4.32 -2.31
CA THR A 145 -18.86 -3.95 -3.52
C THR A 145 -17.90 -3.34 -4.54
N TRP A 146 -18.30 -3.27 -5.81
CA TRP A 146 -17.46 -2.63 -6.84
C TRP A 146 -17.23 -1.13 -6.59
N HIS A 147 -18.17 -0.46 -5.92
CA HIS A 147 -17.98 0.91 -5.46
C HIS A 147 -16.89 1.01 -4.40
N ASP A 148 -16.85 0.07 -3.45
CA ASP A 148 -15.79 0.00 -2.43
C ASP A 148 -14.41 -0.19 -3.10
N VAL A 149 -14.33 -1.12 -4.06
CA VAL A 149 -13.08 -1.42 -4.80
C VAL A 149 -12.56 -0.20 -5.54
N LEU A 150 -13.44 0.51 -6.25
CA LEU A 150 -13.05 1.73 -6.98
C LEU A 150 -12.61 2.84 -6.00
N PHE A 151 -13.33 3.02 -4.89
CA PHE A 151 -12.98 4.02 -3.87
C PHE A 151 -11.61 3.73 -3.26
N ILE A 152 -11.34 2.48 -2.86
CA ILE A 152 -10.04 2.05 -2.34
C ILE A 152 -8.94 2.24 -3.40
N GLY A 153 -9.22 1.89 -4.66
CA GLY A 153 -8.25 2.06 -5.74
C GLY A 153 -7.89 3.53 -6.01
N ILE A 154 -8.89 4.43 -6.02
CA ILE A 154 -8.66 5.88 -6.14
C ILE A 154 -7.89 6.40 -4.93
N ALA A 155 -8.25 5.97 -3.71
CA ALA A 155 -7.51 6.33 -2.51
C ALA A 155 -6.05 5.86 -2.57
N GLN A 156 -5.79 4.67 -3.12
CA GLN A 156 -4.44 4.15 -3.34
C GLN A 156 -3.65 4.98 -4.36
N ALA A 157 -4.30 5.59 -5.36
CA ALA A 157 -3.62 6.50 -6.30
C ALA A 157 -3.05 7.75 -5.60
N ILE A 158 -3.67 8.19 -4.50
CA ILE A 158 -3.16 9.29 -3.67
C ILE A 158 -1.83 8.91 -2.99
N ALA A 159 -1.56 7.61 -2.80
CA ALA A 159 -0.30 7.12 -2.23
C ALA A 159 0.93 7.43 -3.08
N LEU A 160 0.76 7.89 -4.32
CA LEU A 160 1.87 8.40 -5.13
C LEU A 160 2.49 9.64 -4.48
N ILE A 161 1.73 10.46 -3.76
CA ILE A 161 2.25 11.65 -3.08
C ILE A 161 3.20 11.21 -1.95
N PRO A 162 4.50 11.58 -1.97
CA PRO A 162 5.47 11.20 -0.96
C PRO A 162 5.02 11.56 0.46
N GLY A 163 5.27 10.66 1.41
CA GLY A 163 4.81 10.74 2.80
C GLY A 163 3.37 10.27 3.03
N THR A 164 2.60 10.01 1.97
CA THR A 164 1.37 9.24 2.05
C THR A 164 1.73 7.76 2.19
N SER A 165 1.30 7.12 3.27
CA SER A 165 1.47 5.67 3.43
C SER A 165 0.46 4.94 2.53
N ARG A 166 0.93 4.04 1.66
CA ARG A 166 0.04 3.22 0.80
C ARG A 166 -0.91 2.37 1.66
N SER A 167 -0.37 1.61 2.60
CA SER A 167 -1.15 0.85 3.58
C SER A 167 -2.05 1.78 4.40
N GLY A 168 -1.54 2.94 4.83
CA GLY A 168 -2.32 3.93 5.57
C GLY A 168 -3.55 4.42 4.82
N ILE A 169 -3.42 4.82 3.56
CA ILE A 169 -4.55 5.39 2.80
C ILE A 169 -5.56 4.32 2.39
N THR A 170 -5.13 3.10 2.07
CA THR A 170 -6.05 1.99 1.74
C THR A 170 -6.79 1.49 2.99
N ILE A 171 -6.10 1.35 4.13
CA ILE A 171 -6.73 1.01 5.41
C ILE A 171 -7.72 2.10 5.81
N THR A 172 -7.34 3.37 5.70
CA THR A 172 -8.23 4.52 5.96
C THR A 172 -9.50 4.43 5.12
N ALA A 173 -9.36 4.21 3.81
CA ALA A 173 -10.50 4.06 2.90
C ALA A 173 -11.38 2.86 3.30
N GLY A 174 -10.78 1.71 3.60
CA GLY A 174 -11.50 0.53 4.06
C GLY A 174 -12.31 0.77 5.34
N LEU A 175 -11.71 1.45 6.33
CA LEU A 175 -12.38 1.81 7.58
C LEU A 175 -13.54 2.78 7.35
N MET A 176 -13.37 3.77 6.46
CA MET A 176 -14.45 4.69 6.06
C MET A 176 -15.63 3.97 5.40
N LEU A 177 -15.36 2.90 4.65
CA LEU A 177 -16.38 2.05 4.02
C LEU A 177 -17.01 1.04 5.01
N GLY A 178 -16.54 1.03 6.25
CA GLY A 178 -17.08 0.21 7.34
C GLY A 178 -16.48 -1.18 7.46
N LEU A 179 -15.34 -1.45 6.80
CA LEU A 179 -14.58 -2.68 7.00
C LEU A 179 -14.00 -2.75 8.41
N THR A 180 -13.83 -3.97 8.95
CA THR A 180 -13.04 -4.17 10.17
C THR A 180 -11.57 -3.81 9.94
N ARG A 181 -10.79 -3.64 11.02
CA ARG A 181 -9.36 -3.33 10.92
C ARG A 181 -8.60 -4.45 10.20
N GLU A 182 -8.95 -5.69 10.50
CA GLU A 182 -8.36 -6.88 9.89
C GLU A 182 -8.69 -6.94 8.40
N ALA A 183 -9.96 -6.71 8.03
CA ALA A 183 -10.40 -6.73 6.63
C ALA A 183 -9.84 -5.56 5.81
N ALA A 184 -9.60 -4.40 6.43
CA ALA A 184 -9.00 -3.25 5.77
C ALA A 184 -7.47 -3.39 5.59
N ALA A 185 -6.80 -4.13 6.48
CA ALA A 185 -5.35 -4.33 6.46
C ALA A 185 -4.89 -5.54 5.64
N ARG A 186 -5.77 -6.53 5.44
CA ARG A 186 -5.51 -7.78 4.71
C ARG A 186 -5.62 -7.59 3.20
#